data_AF-A0A0D6ACR8-F1
#
_entry.id   AF-A0A0D6ACR8-F1
#
_cell.length_a   1.000
_cell.length_b   1.000
_cell.length_c   1.000
_cell.angle_alpha   90.00
_cell.angle_beta   90.00
_cell.angle_gamma   90.00
#
_symmetry.space_group_name_H-M   'P 1'
#
loop_
_entity.id
_entity.type
_entity.pdbx_description
1 polymer ?
#
loop_
_entity_poly.entity_id
_entity_poly.type
_entity_poly.pdbx_seq_one_letter_code
_entity_poly.pdbx_strand_id
1 'polypeptide(L)'
;MAKVTSKEIVKKSFIIISGLAFFWFSASSVIEMITKPATPSVNQSQGEDSSAEALLKKEVKGYELVLEKEPDNRFALEKLVEIQLQLRNLQAALPLTEKLVKLDPQNTRYQQVLKIIKQGLAQEKSQTQPPINSPNNNEENKEK
;
A
#
# COMPACT_ATOMS: atom_id res chain seq x y z
N MET A 1 27.45 -26.16 59.61
CA MET A 1 26.37 -26.31 58.60
C MET A 1 25.55 -25.03 58.61
N ALA A 2 25.81 -24.12 57.67
CA ALA A 2 25.18 -22.80 57.65
C ALA A 2 23.85 -22.85 56.89
N LYS A 3 22.79 -22.43 57.59
CA LYS A 3 21.40 -22.40 57.12
C LYS A 3 21.24 -21.20 56.18
N VAL A 4 21.16 -21.46 54.87
CA VAL A 4 21.04 -20.43 53.84
C VAL A 4 19.69 -19.71 53.98
N THR A 5 19.75 -18.39 54.07
CA THR A 5 18.68 -17.44 54.33
C THR A 5 17.80 -17.23 53.08
N SER A 6 16.50 -17.48 53.18
CA SER A 6 15.50 -17.26 52.10
C SER A 6 14.87 -15.87 52.15
N LYS A 7 15.69 -14.82 52.05
CA LYS A 7 15.25 -13.47 51.66
C LYS A 7 16.20 -13.03 50.54
N GLU A 8 15.66 -12.40 49.50
CA GLU A 8 16.33 -11.94 48.26
C GLU A 8 16.19 -12.80 46.97
N ILE A 9 15.29 -13.81 46.89
CA ILE A 9 14.98 -14.51 45.60
C ILE A 9 13.57 -14.20 45.05
N VAL A 10 12.74 -13.41 45.75
CA VAL A 10 11.39 -13.07 45.26
C VAL A 10 11.40 -11.94 44.21
N LYS A 11 12.57 -11.39 43.84
CA LYS A 11 12.65 -10.29 42.88
C LYS A 11 12.84 -10.68 41.41
N LYS A 12 12.95 -11.97 41.04
CA LYS A 12 13.34 -12.33 39.65
C LYS A 12 12.61 -13.48 38.95
N SER A 13 11.52 -14.05 39.50
CA SER A 13 10.82 -15.17 38.84
C SER A 13 9.29 -15.06 38.79
N PHE A 14 8.75 -13.85 38.56
CA PHE A 14 7.30 -13.67 38.32
C PHE A 14 6.99 -12.87 37.04
N ILE A 15 7.80 -13.02 35.99
CA ILE A 15 7.57 -12.38 34.67
C ILE A 15 7.49 -13.40 33.52
N ILE A 16 7.42 -14.70 33.83
CA ILE A 16 7.35 -15.73 32.80
C ILE A 16 6.26 -16.71 33.25
N ILE A 17 4.99 -16.34 33.02
CA ILE A 17 3.73 -17.14 32.91
C ILE A 17 2.56 -16.15 33.12
N SER A 18 2.46 -15.12 32.28
CA SER A 18 1.25 -14.27 32.20
C SER A 18 0.93 -13.82 30.77
N GLY A 19 1.53 -14.47 29.76
CA GLY A 19 1.29 -14.16 28.35
C GLY A 19 0.05 -14.86 27.74
N LEU A 20 -0.54 -15.86 28.43
CA LEU A 20 -1.57 -16.71 27.83
C LEU A 20 -2.94 -16.68 28.53
N ALA A 21 -3.15 -15.81 29.53
CA ALA A 21 -4.45 -15.63 30.20
C ALA A 21 -4.99 -14.18 30.14
N PHE A 22 -4.26 -13.24 29.53
CA PHE A 22 -4.73 -11.86 29.31
C PHE A 22 -5.29 -11.63 27.89
N PHE A 23 -5.73 -12.70 27.23
CA PHE A 23 -6.42 -12.61 25.94
C PHE A 23 -7.81 -13.27 25.96
N TRP A 24 -8.39 -13.47 27.15
CA TRP A 24 -9.74 -14.03 27.27
C TRP A 24 -10.73 -13.19 28.10
N PHE A 25 -10.36 -11.98 28.54
CA PHE A 25 -11.30 -11.08 29.19
C PHE A 25 -11.08 -9.61 28.81
N SER A 26 -10.70 -9.34 27.55
CA SER A 26 -10.79 -7.96 27.00
C SER A 26 -11.95 -7.81 26.01
N ALA A 27 -12.90 -8.73 26.07
CA ALA A 27 -14.23 -8.60 25.49
C ALA A 27 -15.18 -7.81 26.43
N SER A 28 -14.65 -6.91 27.26
CA SER A 28 -15.42 -5.80 27.85
C SER A 28 -15.39 -4.61 26.89
N SER A 29 -16.15 -4.73 25.80
CA SER A 29 -16.75 -3.59 25.12
C SER A 29 -17.36 -2.60 26.15
N VAL A 30 -17.64 -1.34 25.77
CA VAL A 30 -18.68 -0.46 26.39
C VAL A 30 -18.24 0.82 27.14
N ILE A 31 -16.99 1.06 27.58
CA ILE A 31 -16.78 2.23 28.49
C ILE A 31 -16.89 3.63 27.80
N GLU A 32 -16.55 3.79 26.52
CA GLU A 32 -16.66 5.11 25.86
C GLU A 32 -18.08 5.46 25.33
N MET A 33 -19.01 4.51 25.34
CA MET A 33 -20.41 4.73 24.89
C MET A 33 -21.32 5.32 25.99
N ILE A 34 -20.79 5.64 27.18
CA ILE A 34 -21.57 6.24 28.29
C ILE A 34 -21.31 7.73 28.46
N THR A 35 -20.21 8.28 27.91
CA THR A 35 -19.85 9.70 28.14
C THR A 35 -20.15 10.64 26.97
N LYS A 36 -20.51 10.14 25.77
CA LYS A 36 -20.85 10.98 24.60
C LYS A 36 -21.90 10.32 23.70
N PRO A 37 -23.10 10.93 23.49
CA PRO A 37 -24.05 10.44 22.50
C PRO A 37 -23.64 10.91 21.08
N ALA A 38 -23.86 10.03 20.10
CA ALA A 38 -23.68 10.18 18.64
C ALA A 38 -22.29 9.82 18.06
N THR A 39 -22.15 8.57 17.58
CA THR A 39 -21.80 8.23 16.16
C THR A 39 -21.85 6.70 15.93
N PRO A 40 -22.05 6.25 14.68
CA PRO A 40 -22.73 4.99 14.35
C PRO A 40 -21.82 3.76 14.31
N SER A 41 -22.46 2.60 14.46
CA SER A 41 -21.94 1.24 14.36
C SER A 41 -20.90 1.04 13.25
N VAL A 42 -19.70 0.60 13.64
CA VAL A 42 -18.78 -0.09 12.73
C VAL A 42 -19.21 -1.55 12.69
N ASN A 43 -19.98 -1.88 11.67
CA ASN A 43 -20.27 -3.26 11.28
C ASN A 43 -18.99 -3.82 10.65
N GLN A 44 -18.32 -4.75 11.32
CA GLN A 44 -17.19 -5.48 10.76
C GLN A 44 -17.69 -6.48 9.73
N SER A 45 -17.40 -6.25 8.44
CA SER A 45 -17.16 -7.26 7.40
C SER A 45 -16.85 -6.56 6.07
N GLN A 46 -15.67 -6.85 5.50
CA GLN A 46 -15.12 -6.32 4.22
C GLN A 46 -14.66 -4.85 4.25
N GLY A 47 -13.41 -4.56 4.65
CA GLY A 47 -12.97 -3.16 4.69
C GLY A 47 -11.48 -2.86 4.91
N GLU A 48 -10.58 -3.83 4.83
CA GLU A 48 -9.15 -3.55 5.01
C GLU A 48 -8.55 -2.82 3.79
N ASP A 49 -8.93 -3.19 2.56
CA ASP A 49 -8.43 -2.55 1.32
C ASP A 49 -8.96 -1.13 1.12
N SER A 50 -10.26 -0.89 1.32
CA SER A 50 -10.84 0.46 1.12
C SER A 50 -10.28 1.48 2.11
N SER A 51 -9.94 1.05 3.34
CA SER A 51 -9.32 1.94 4.33
C SER A 51 -7.87 2.26 3.97
N ALA A 52 -7.09 1.26 3.53
CA ALA A 52 -5.69 1.46 3.14
C ALA A 52 -5.57 2.36 1.89
N GLU A 53 -6.37 2.09 0.86
CA GLU A 53 -6.39 2.93 -0.35
C GLU A 53 -6.86 4.36 -0.06
N ALA A 54 -7.83 4.55 0.84
CA ALA A 54 -8.29 5.88 1.24
C ALA A 54 -7.19 6.67 1.97
N LEU A 55 -6.38 6.01 2.80
CA LEU A 55 -5.21 6.61 3.44
C LEU A 55 -4.16 7.02 2.40
N LEU A 56 -3.84 6.15 1.45
CA LEU A 56 -2.90 6.46 0.37
C LEU A 56 -3.38 7.65 -0.48
N LYS A 57 -4.66 7.71 -0.83
CA LYS A 57 -5.24 8.85 -1.57
C LYS A 57 -5.17 10.17 -0.78
N LYS A 58 -5.28 10.11 0.54
CA LYS A 58 -5.07 11.30 1.40
C LYS A 58 -3.61 11.74 1.38
N GLU A 59 -2.69 10.78 1.42
CA GLU A 59 -1.25 11.05 1.37
C GLU A 59 -0.83 11.67 0.02
N VAL A 60 -1.40 11.20 -1.10
CA VAL A 60 -1.24 11.81 -2.43
C VAL A 60 -1.54 13.32 -2.38
N LYS A 61 -2.70 13.71 -1.84
CA LYS A 61 -3.08 15.13 -1.75
C LYS A 61 -2.09 15.96 -0.93
N GLY A 62 -1.57 15.38 0.15
CA GLY A 62 -0.57 16.04 0.99
C GLY A 62 0.70 16.38 0.21
N TYR A 63 1.21 15.43 -0.58
CA TYR A 63 2.40 15.64 -1.40
C TYR A 63 2.14 16.48 -2.64
N GLU A 64 0.95 16.44 -3.23
CA GLU A 64 0.56 17.35 -4.32
C GLU A 64 0.62 18.81 -3.86
N LEU A 65 0.13 19.12 -2.66
CA LEU A 65 0.24 20.46 -2.08
C LEU A 65 1.69 20.90 -1.87
N VAL A 66 2.58 19.96 -1.53
CA VAL A 66 4.03 20.26 -1.45
C VAL A 66 4.56 20.61 -2.84
N LEU A 67 4.21 19.85 -3.88
CA LEU A 67 4.64 20.13 -5.26
C LEU A 67 4.06 21.41 -5.86
N GLU A 68 2.89 21.88 -5.40
CA GLU A 68 2.38 23.20 -5.78
C GLU A 68 3.31 24.33 -5.35
N LYS A 69 4.01 24.17 -4.22
CA LYS A 69 4.95 25.16 -3.70
C LYS A 69 6.38 24.90 -4.16
N GLU A 70 6.75 23.63 -4.22
CA GLU A 70 8.09 23.17 -4.54
C GLU A 70 8.02 22.12 -5.65
N PRO A 71 7.84 22.55 -6.91
CA PRO A 71 7.58 21.63 -8.02
C PRO A 71 8.71 20.61 -8.22
N ASP A 72 9.93 20.95 -7.86
CA ASP A 72 11.12 20.11 -8.04
C ASP A 72 11.57 19.44 -6.73
N ASN A 73 10.70 19.42 -5.70
CA ASN A 73 10.96 18.70 -4.47
C ASN A 73 11.04 17.19 -4.74
N ARG A 74 12.28 16.70 -4.79
CA ARG A 74 12.61 15.29 -5.07
C ARG A 74 11.90 14.34 -4.10
N PHE A 75 11.83 14.69 -2.82
CA PHE A 75 11.20 13.84 -1.81
C PHE A 75 9.69 13.68 -2.06
N ALA A 76 8.98 14.78 -2.34
CA ALA A 76 7.55 14.71 -2.64
C ALA A 76 7.28 13.95 -3.96
N LEU A 77 8.12 14.14 -4.99
CA LEU A 77 8.05 13.37 -6.23
C LEU A 77 8.27 11.87 -6.00
N GLU A 78 9.29 11.49 -5.23
CA GLU A 78 9.57 10.08 -4.89
C GLU A 78 8.41 9.43 -4.13
N LYS A 79 7.87 10.13 -3.13
CA LYS A 79 6.73 9.65 -2.33
C LYS A 79 5.49 9.47 -3.18
N LEU A 80 5.19 10.40 -4.08
CA LEU A 80 4.07 10.25 -5.01
C LEU A 80 4.27 9.08 -5.97
N VAL A 81 5.48 8.87 -6.51
CA VAL A 81 5.76 7.69 -7.35
C VAL A 81 5.51 6.40 -6.56
N GLU A 82 6.02 6.30 -5.34
CA GLU A 82 5.82 5.13 -4.48
C GLU A 82 4.32 4.84 -4.26
N ILE A 83 3.55 5.85 -3.87
CA ILE A 83 2.12 5.69 -3.60
C ILE A 83 1.35 5.30 -4.88
N GLN A 84 1.65 5.94 -6.01
CA GLN A 84 0.99 5.61 -7.27
C GLN A 84 1.30 4.18 -7.73
N LEU A 85 2.53 3.69 -7.49
CA LEU A 85 2.89 2.29 -7.75
C LEU A 85 2.15 1.32 -6.82
N GLN A 86 1.98 1.66 -5.53
CA GLN A 86 1.18 0.88 -4.58
C GLN A 86 -0.29 0.78 -5.02
N LEU A 87 -0.83 1.88 -5.53
CA LEU A 87 -2.18 1.95 -6.11
C LEU A 87 -2.28 1.32 -7.52
N ARG A 88 -1.19 0.73 -8.03
CA ARG A 88 -1.07 0.19 -9.41
C ARG A 88 -1.43 1.21 -10.50
N ASN A 89 -1.33 2.50 -10.21
CA ASN A 89 -1.65 3.57 -11.14
C ASN A 89 -0.38 3.99 -11.92
N LEU A 90 0.00 3.15 -12.87
CA LEU A 90 1.19 3.37 -13.71
C LEU A 90 1.08 4.65 -14.55
N GLN A 91 -0.13 5.02 -14.96
CA GLN A 91 -0.40 6.24 -15.71
C GLN A 91 -0.05 7.49 -14.91
N ALA A 92 -0.42 7.54 -13.63
CA ALA A 92 -0.09 8.66 -12.75
C ALA A 92 1.37 8.66 -12.29
N ALA A 93 1.99 7.49 -12.13
CA ALA A 93 3.40 7.37 -11.73
C ALA A 93 4.38 7.81 -12.84
N LEU A 94 3.99 7.65 -14.11
CA LEU A 94 4.85 7.94 -15.27
C LEU A 94 5.39 9.39 -15.29
N PRO A 95 4.56 10.45 -15.31
CA PRO A 95 5.05 11.83 -15.41
C PRO A 95 5.91 12.24 -14.20
N LEU A 96 5.59 11.73 -13.01
CA LEU A 96 6.35 11.98 -11.78
C LEU A 96 7.76 11.36 -11.87
N THR A 97 7.85 10.13 -12.38
CA THR A 97 9.13 9.44 -12.55
C THR A 97 9.95 10.07 -13.68
N GLU A 98 9.32 10.50 -14.77
CA GLU A 98 10.01 11.25 -15.83
C GLU A 98 10.62 12.55 -15.31
N LYS A 99 9.91 13.23 -14.40
CA LYS A 99 10.44 14.42 -13.74
C LYS A 99 11.65 14.10 -12.86
N LEU A 100 11.60 13.02 -12.08
CA LEU A 100 12.74 12.57 -11.29
C LEU A 100 13.98 12.28 -12.15
N VAL A 101 13.82 11.59 -13.29
CA VAL A 101 14.92 11.34 -14.24
C VAL A 101 15.47 12.63 -14.84
N LYS A 102 14.63 13.63 -15.09
CA LYS A 102 15.09 14.95 -15.57
C LYS A 102 15.89 15.70 -14.50
N LEU A 103 15.47 15.63 -13.24
CA LEU A 103 16.14 16.28 -12.12
C LEU A 103 17.47 15.62 -11.76
N ASP A 104 17.56 14.31 -11.87
CA ASP A 104 18.79 13.55 -11.63
C ASP A 104 18.97 12.43 -12.68
N PRO A 105 19.53 12.77 -13.85
CA PRO A 105 19.73 11.81 -14.92
C PRO A 105 20.72 10.69 -14.58
N GLN A 106 21.59 10.87 -13.59
CA GLN A 106 22.59 9.87 -13.22
C GLN A 106 22.05 8.84 -12.23
N ASN A 107 20.86 9.10 -11.68
CA ASN A 107 20.20 8.18 -10.77
C ASN A 107 19.63 6.98 -11.54
N THR A 108 20.38 5.88 -11.50
CA THR A 108 20.02 4.61 -12.15
C THR A 108 18.70 4.03 -11.62
N ARG A 109 18.34 4.28 -10.35
CA ARG A 109 17.08 3.83 -9.78
C ARG A 109 15.89 4.50 -10.46
N TYR A 110 15.93 5.81 -10.70
CA TYR A 110 14.84 6.50 -11.40
C TYR A 110 14.68 6.00 -12.83
N GLN A 111 15.79 5.77 -13.54
CA GLN A 111 15.76 5.21 -14.89
C GLN A 111 15.14 3.81 -14.92
N GLN A 112 15.48 2.96 -13.94
CA GLN A 112 14.93 1.62 -13.82
C GLN A 112 13.42 1.65 -13.55
N VAL A 113 12.98 2.46 -12.59
CA VAL A 113 11.54 2.64 -12.30
C VAL A 113 10.79 3.13 -13.53
N LEU A 114 11.35 4.10 -14.26
CA LEU A 114 10.75 4.62 -15.50
C LEU A 114 10.60 3.52 -16.55
N LYS A 115 11.63 2.67 -16.72
CA LYS A 115 11.59 1.54 -17.65
C LYS A 115 10.50 0.55 -17.26
N ILE A 116 10.39 0.20 -15.98
CA ILE A 116 9.36 -0.73 -15.46
C ILE A 116 7.96 -0.16 -15.74
N ILE A 117 7.71 1.11 -15.42
CA ILE A 117 6.42 1.77 -15.67
C ILE A 117 6.08 1.73 -17.16
N LYS A 118 7.02 2.11 -18.05
CA LYS A 118 6.80 2.11 -19.50
C LYS A 118 6.51 0.71 -20.04
N GLN A 119 7.20 -0.31 -19.54
CA GLN A 119 6.96 -1.70 -19.91
C GLN A 119 5.59 -2.20 -19.43
N GLY A 120 5.17 -1.84 -18.20
CA GLY A 120 3.83 -2.19 -17.69
C GLY A 120 2.73 -1.58 -18.53
N LEU A 121 2.84 -0.29 -18.85
CA LEU A 121 1.87 0.42 -19.71
C LEU A 121 1.81 -0.14 -21.13
N ALA A 122 2.92 -0.59 -21.70
CA ALA A 122 2.94 -1.24 -23.01
C ALA A 122 2.18 -2.58 -22.98
N GLN A 123 2.32 -3.36 -21.90
CA GLN A 123 1.62 -4.63 -21.73
C GLN A 123 0.11 -4.44 -21.56
N GLU A 124 -0.31 -3.44 -20.78
CA GLU A 124 -1.73 -3.08 -20.63
C GLU A 124 -2.37 -2.72 -21.98
N LYS A 125 -1.66 -1.98 -22.84
CA LYS A 125 -2.12 -1.62 -24.18
C LYS A 125 -2.24 -2.82 -25.13
N SER A 126 -1.32 -3.78 -25.05
CA SER A 126 -1.37 -5.00 -25.87
C SER A 126 -2.51 -5.94 -25.48
N GLN A 127 -3.00 -5.88 -24.24
CA GLN A 127 -4.11 -6.70 -23.75
C GLN A 127 -5.50 -6.06 -23.94
N THR A 128 -5.56 -4.76 -24.23
CA THR A 128 -6.81 -4.00 -24.40
C THR A 128 -7.23 -3.77 -25.86
N GLN A 129 -6.50 -4.33 -26.84
CA GLN A 129 -6.97 -4.37 -28.23
C GLN A 129 -8.00 -5.51 -28.40
N PRO A 130 -9.21 -5.25 -28.93
CA PRO A 130 -10.15 -6.31 -29.25
C PRO A 130 -9.54 -7.25 -30.31
N PRO A 131 -9.95 -8.53 -30.39
CA PRO A 131 -9.47 -9.44 -31.41
C PRO A 131 -9.74 -8.82 -32.78
N ILE A 132 -8.67 -8.49 -33.51
CA ILE A 132 -8.77 -8.12 -34.92
C ILE A 132 -9.34 -9.35 -35.62
N ASN A 133 -10.58 -9.26 -36.09
CA ASN A 133 -11.22 -10.26 -36.93
C ASN A 133 -10.28 -10.60 -38.09
N SER A 134 -9.72 -11.81 -38.07
CA SER A 134 -9.09 -12.41 -39.24
C SER A 134 -10.10 -12.44 -40.39
N PRO A 135 -9.72 -12.04 -41.61
CA PRO A 135 -10.54 -12.30 -42.79
C PRO A 135 -10.73 -13.81 -42.90
N ASN A 136 -11.99 -14.24 -42.83
CA ASN A 136 -12.41 -15.61 -43.05
C ASN A 136 -12.20 -15.97 -44.53
N ASN A 137 -10.99 -16.40 -44.88
CA ASN A 137 -10.69 -16.97 -46.20
C ASN A 137 -11.12 -18.45 -46.21
N ASN A 138 -12.43 -18.68 -46.28
CA ASN A 138 -13.02 -19.99 -46.59
C ASN A 138 -13.78 -19.92 -47.93
N GLU A 139 -13.10 -19.42 -48.97
CA GLU A 139 -13.52 -19.58 -50.37
C GLU A 139 -12.41 -20.24 -51.19
N GLU A 140 -11.97 -21.45 -50.80
CA GLU A 140 -11.21 -22.29 -51.74
C GLU A 140 -11.26 -23.77 -51.37
N ASN A 141 -12.45 -24.39 -51.45
CA ASN A 141 -12.53 -25.78 -51.96
C ASN A 141 -13.97 -26.19 -52.28
N LYS A 142 -14.41 -25.92 -53.51
CA LYS A 142 -15.50 -26.70 -54.10
C LYS A 142 -15.32 -26.81 -55.61
N GLU A 143 -14.29 -27.53 -56.00
CA GLU A 143 -14.26 -28.19 -57.30
C GLU A 143 -13.61 -29.57 -57.16
N LYS A 144 -14.46 -30.58 -56.96
CA LYS A 144 -14.34 -31.93 -57.55
C LYS A 144 -15.64 -32.70 -57.33
#